data_AF-A0A7S1WUK5-F1
#
_entry.id   AF-A0A7S1WUK5-F1
#
_cell.length_a   1.000
_cell.length_b   1.000
_cell.length_c   1.000
_cell.angle_alpha   90.00
_cell.angle_beta   90.00
_cell.angle_gamma   90.00
#
_symmetry.space_group_name_H-M   'P 1'
#
loop_
_entity.id
_entity.type
_entity.pdbx_description
1 polymer ?
#
loop_
_entity_poly.entity_id
_entity_poly.type
_entity_poly.pdbx_seq_one_letter_code
_entity_poly.pdbx_strand_id
1 'polypeptide(L)'
;LGSHTSDIQYIGFEPPGGMLSRRLADLTGQFGFLSAVCANDWISRLSVRAVQEVRERVLDELERCDRTKVQLTCLVTGRALAVYLPCLSCCTRPLQMLCEWLGGGDLHMEELPINVASVARSSVRRGFAPLRRKFNRCQELEDDGGLFTELWPPSRIVYFRPVKVRMWFCGVYEVATKWTAEWAEPEDLHELILAARSVELHFPNIIKAAYRNAAVSLEAVDYNDGSSTVSHMSEVSSLRSDSSQ
;
A
#
# COMPACT_ATOMS: atom_id res chain seq x y z
N LEU A 1 -29.95 -6.42 -6.60
CA LEU A 1 -29.15 -5.73 -5.57
C LEU A 1 -29.75 -5.81 -4.15
N GLY A 2 -30.81 -6.58 -3.87
CA GLY A 2 -31.61 -6.43 -2.63
C GLY A 2 -31.40 -7.45 -1.51
N SER A 3 -30.32 -8.25 -1.46
CA SER A 3 -30.16 -9.28 -0.40
C SER A 3 -28.89 -9.16 0.44
N HIS A 4 -28.03 -8.16 0.23
CA HIS A 4 -26.72 -8.11 0.90
C HIS A 4 -26.70 -7.29 2.20
N THR A 5 -27.69 -6.43 2.47
CA THR A 5 -27.58 -5.40 3.52
C THR A 5 -28.41 -5.64 4.79
N SER A 6 -29.20 -6.71 4.87
CA SER A 6 -30.23 -6.85 5.92
C SER A 6 -29.73 -7.33 7.29
N ASP A 7 -28.43 -7.68 7.44
CA ASP A 7 -27.89 -8.23 8.69
C ASP A 7 -26.40 -7.86 8.87
N ILE A 8 -26.08 -6.56 8.88
CA ILE A 8 -24.74 -6.08 9.24
C ILE A 8 -24.77 -5.67 10.71
N GLN A 9 -24.01 -6.38 11.54
CA GLN A 9 -23.94 -6.13 13.00
C GLN A 9 -22.63 -5.47 13.40
N TYR A 10 -21.56 -5.72 12.64
CA TYR A 10 -20.21 -5.25 12.97
C TYR A 10 -19.51 -4.67 11.75
N ILE A 11 -18.87 -3.51 11.93
CA ILE A 11 -18.05 -2.87 10.90
C ILE A 11 -16.62 -2.73 11.45
N GLY A 12 -15.68 -3.43 10.82
CA GLY A 12 -14.25 -3.27 11.06
C GLY A 12 -13.67 -2.27 10.07
N PHE A 13 -12.94 -1.28 10.57
CA PHE A 13 -12.21 -0.33 9.74
C PHE A 13 -10.75 -0.76 9.64
N GLU A 14 -10.28 -0.99 8.42
CA GLU A 14 -8.92 -1.49 8.13
C GLU A 14 -8.51 -2.69 9.00
N PRO A 15 -9.35 -3.75 9.09
CA PRO A 15 -8.94 -4.93 9.84
C PRO A 15 -7.69 -5.54 9.17
N PRO A 16 -6.68 -5.97 9.94
CA PRO A 16 -5.48 -6.53 9.34
C PRO A 16 -5.81 -7.82 8.59
N GLY A 17 -5.25 -7.97 7.38
CA GLY A 17 -5.58 -9.06 6.45
C GLY A 17 -5.21 -10.46 6.94
N GLY A 18 -4.34 -10.56 7.95
CA GLY A 18 -3.82 -11.83 8.46
C GLY A 18 -4.48 -12.38 9.72
N MET A 19 -5.79 -12.19 9.96
CA MET A 19 -6.40 -12.57 11.24
C MET A 19 -7.08 -13.94 11.26
N LEU A 20 -7.74 -14.35 10.18
CA LEU A 20 -8.67 -15.48 10.22
C LEU A 20 -8.25 -16.59 9.25
N SER A 21 -8.55 -17.84 9.59
CA SER A 21 -8.54 -18.90 8.57
C SER A 21 -9.69 -18.66 7.59
N ARG A 22 -9.58 -19.17 6.35
CA ARG A 22 -10.65 -19.05 5.34
C ARG A 22 -12.03 -19.43 5.87
N ARG A 23 -12.12 -20.57 6.58
CA ARG A 23 -13.37 -21.04 7.17
C ARG A 23 -13.92 -20.08 8.23
N LEU A 24 -13.05 -19.47 9.03
CA LEU A 24 -13.48 -18.50 10.04
C LEU A 24 -13.90 -17.18 9.37
N ALA A 25 -13.19 -16.74 8.34
CA ALA A 25 -13.61 -15.61 7.52
C ALA A 25 -15.02 -15.84 6.95
N ASP A 26 -15.31 -16.99 6.33
CA ASP A 26 -16.64 -17.32 5.81
C ASP A 26 -17.73 -17.26 6.89
N LEU A 27 -17.42 -17.74 8.11
CA LEU A 27 -18.34 -17.67 9.24
C LEU A 27 -18.58 -16.22 9.69
N THR A 28 -17.58 -15.34 9.68
CA THR A 28 -17.78 -13.92 10.03
C THR A 28 -18.77 -13.23 9.09
N GLY A 29 -18.82 -13.62 7.82
CA GLY A 29 -19.81 -13.12 6.87
C GLY A 29 -21.24 -13.51 7.24
N GLN A 30 -21.43 -14.70 7.83
CA GLN A 30 -22.73 -15.18 8.33
C GLN A 30 -23.16 -14.43 9.60
N PHE A 31 -22.21 -13.99 10.42
CA PHE A 31 -22.46 -13.18 11.62
C PHE A 31 -22.62 -11.68 11.34
N GLY A 32 -22.64 -11.27 10.06
CA GLY A 32 -22.86 -9.87 9.71
C GLY A 32 -21.66 -8.96 9.92
N PHE A 33 -20.43 -9.50 9.84
CA PHE A 33 -19.22 -8.66 9.82
C PHE A 33 -18.99 -8.04 8.44
N LEU A 34 -18.61 -6.78 8.45
CA LEU A 34 -18.23 -6.00 7.28
C LEU A 34 -16.86 -5.37 7.51
N SER A 35 -15.94 -5.53 6.58
CA SER A 35 -14.62 -4.91 6.55
C SER A 35 -14.65 -3.73 5.61
N ALA A 36 -14.35 -2.53 6.10
CA ALA A 36 -14.18 -1.33 5.30
C ALA A 36 -12.68 -1.09 5.09
N VAL A 37 -12.25 -1.09 3.82
CA VAL A 37 -10.83 -1.01 3.42
C VAL A 37 -10.60 0.11 2.42
N CYS A 38 -9.61 0.96 2.68
CA CYS A 38 -9.32 2.18 1.96
C CYS A 38 -8.16 1.96 0.99
N ALA A 39 -8.48 1.81 -0.30
CA ALA A 39 -7.52 1.75 -1.38
C ALA A 39 -6.29 0.86 -1.07
N ASN A 40 -5.09 1.42 -1.23
CA ASN A 40 -3.84 0.70 -1.03
C ASN A 40 -3.38 0.72 0.45
N ASP A 41 -4.28 0.76 1.44
CA ASP A 41 -3.89 0.67 2.85
C ASP A 41 -3.05 -0.60 3.08
N TRP A 42 -1.86 -0.41 3.64
CA TRP A 42 -0.93 -1.48 3.95
C TRP A 42 -1.38 -2.38 5.12
N ILE A 43 -2.17 -1.87 6.07
CA ILE A 43 -2.56 -2.61 7.27
C ILE A 43 -3.53 -3.73 6.94
N SER A 44 -4.53 -3.45 6.12
CA SER A 44 -5.49 -4.46 5.66
C SER A 44 -4.85 -5.54 4.76
N ARG A 45 -3.66 -5.27 4.21
CA ARG A 45 -2.85 -6.21 3.43
C ARG A 45 -1.73 -6.87 4.25
N LEU A 46 -1.60 -6.50 5.53
CA LEU A 46 -0.55 -7.00 6.41
C LEU A 46 -0.92 -8.38 6.93
N SER A 47 -0.38 -9.41 6.29
CA SER A 47 -0.43 -10.79 6.76
C SER A 47 0.98 -11.33 7.02
N VAL A 48 1.10 -12.32 7.90
CA VAL A 48 2.39 -12.94 8.20
C VAL A 48 3.01 -13.54 6.93
N ARG A 49 2.18 -14.16 6.08
CA ARG A 49 2.58 -14.68 4.77
C ARG A 49 3.10 -13.57 3.86
N ALA A 50 2.37 -12.47 3.72
CA ALA A 50 2.79 -11.36 2.85
C ALA A 50 4.11 -10.73 3.32
N VAL A 51 4.33 -10.61 4.63
CA VAL A 51 5.61 -10.13 5.19
C VAL A 51 6.74 -11.12 4.92
N GLN A 52 6.50 -12.43 5.00
CA GLN A 52 7.49 -13.43 4.62
C GLN A 52 7.84 -13.36 3.13
N GLU A 53 6.85 -13.23 2.26
CA GLU A 53 7.07 -13.10 0.83
C GLU A 53 7.91 -11.86 0.49
N VAL A 54 7.57 -10.70 1.07
CA VAL A 54 8.38 -9.48 0.92
C VAL A 54 9.79 -9.70 1.44
N ARG A 55 9.95 -10.32 2.61
CA ARG A 55 11.28 -10.60 3.18
C ARG A 55 12.12 -11.47 2.25
N GLU A 56 11.58 -12.59 1.76
CA GLU A 56 12.33 -13.47 0.86
C GLU A 56 12.64 -12.77 -0.47
N ARG A 57 11.70 -12.00 -1.04
CA ARG A 57 11.97 -11.16 -2.24
C ARG A 57 13.10 -10.16 -2.01
N VAL A 58 13.09 -9.46 -0.88
CA VAL A 58 14.15 -8.48 -0.52
C VAL A 58 15.49 -9.18 -0.34
N LEU A 59 15.51 -10.37 0.29
CA LEU A 59 16.74 -11.14 0.47
C LEU A 59 17.29 -11.67 -0.85
N ASP A 60 16.43 -12.20 -1.73
CA ASP A 60 16.81 -12.67 -3.05
C ASP A 60 17.36 -11.52 -3.91
N GLU A 61 16.71 -10.35 -3.87
CA GLU A 61 17.17 -9.16 -4.60
C GLU A 61 18.49 -8.63 -4.03
N LEU A 62 18.65 -8.61 -2.71
CA LEU A 62 19.89 -8.20 -2.07
C LEU A 62 21.04 -9.16 -2.37
N GLU A 63 20.77 -10.45 -2.53
CA GLU A 63 21.77 -11.45 -2.92
C GLU A 63 22.16 -11.33 -4.40
N ARG A 64 21.23 -10.94 -5.28
CA ARG A 64 21.48 -10.69 -6.71
C ARG A 64 22.13 -9.35 -6.98
N CYS A 65 22.02 -8.40 -6.05
CA CYS A 65 22.56 -7.06 -6.21
C CYS A 65 24.09 -7.10 -6.40
N ASP A 66 24.52 -6.81 -7.62
CA ASP A 66 25.93 -6.72 -8.02
C ASP A 66 26.51 -5.31 -7.80
N ARG A 67 25.69 -4.39 -7.28
CA ARG A 67 26.03 -2.96 -7.15
C ARG A 67 26.64 -2.64 -5.79
N THR A 68 27.58 -1.69 -5.82
CA THR A 68 28.15 -1.12 -4.60
C THR A 68 27.12 -0.24 -3.89
N LYS A 69 27.27 -0.08 -2.56
CA LYS A 69 26.41 0.82 -1.78
C LYS A 69 26.38 2.25 -2.33
N VAL A 70 27.51 2.72 -2.89
CA VAL A 70 27.62 4.06 -3.48
C VAL A 70 26.77 4.17 -4.74
N GLN A 71 26.79 3.16 -5.61
CA GLN A 71 25.97 3.12 -6.83
C GLN A 71 24.48 3.15 -6.49
N LEU A 72 24.05 2.34 -5.51
CA LEU A 72 22.67 2.36 -5.03
C LEU A 72 22.28 3.72 -4.47
N THR A 73 23.14 4.35 -3.67
CA THR A 73 22.91 5.71 -3.17
C THR A 73 22.78 6.71 -4.32
N CYS A 74 23.64 6.63 -5.35
CA CYS A 74 23.54 7.49 -6.52
C CYS A 74 22.19 7.31 -7.25
N LEU A 75 21.73 6.07 -7.46
CA LEU A 75 20.44 5.78 -8.09
C LEU A 75 19.26 6.33 -7.28
N VAL A 76 19.23 6.06 -5.97
CA VAL A 76 18.19 6.57 -5.06
C VAL A 76 18.20 8.09 -5.03
N THR A 77 19.37 8.72 -4.97
CA THR A 77 19.50 10.19 -4.97
C THR A 77 19.01 10.79 -6.29
N GLY A 78 19.35 10.19 -7.43
CA GLY A 78 18.89 10.63 -8.74
C GLY A 78 17.36 10.61 -8.86
N ARG A 79 16.73 9.51 -8.43
CA ARG A 79 15.27 9.38 -8.41
C ARG A 79 14.61 10.31 -7.39
N ALA A 80 15.21 10.49 -6.20
CA ALA A 80 14.71 11.44 -5.20
C ALA A 80 14.73 12.88 -5.73
N LEU A 81 15.81 13.30 -6.41
CA LEU A 81 15.89 14.62 -7.04
C LEU A 81 14.78 14.84 -8.08
N ALA A 82 14.45 13.81 -8.88
CA ALA A 82 13.36 13.89 -9.85
C ALA A 82 11.99 14.02 -9.18
N VAL A 83 11.76 13.31 -8.07
CA VAL A 83 10.47 13.31 -7.35
C VAL A 83 10.26 14.59 -6.55
N TYR A 84 11.27 15.07 -5.82
CA TYR A 84 11.10 16.20 -4.90
C TYR A 84 11.24 17.58 -5.56
N LEU A 85 11.86 17.68 -6.74
CA LEU A 85 12.12 18.94 -7.43
C LEU A 85 11.59 18.97 -8.89
N PRO A 86 10.30 18.67 -9.13
CA PRO A 86 9.75 18.63 -10.49
C PRO A 86 9.76 20.00 -11.17
N CYS A 87 9.63 21.08 -10.39
CA CYS A 87 9.67 22.47 -10.88
C CYS A 87 11.03 22.85 -11.48
N LEU A 88 12.11 22.17 -11.07
CA LEU A 88 13.48 22.39 -11.53
C LEU A 88 13.92 21.31 -12.52
N SER A 89 12.98 20.66 -13.20
CA SER A 89 13.22 19.55 -14.15
C SER A 89 14.33 19.82 -15.17
N CYS A 90 14.50 21.07 -15.63
CA CYS A 90 15.59 21.44 -16.54
C CYS A 90 17.00 21.27 -15.93
N CYS A 91 17.16 21.51 -14.63
CA CYS A 91 18.43 21.38 -13.91
C CYS A 91 18.60 20.01 -13.25
N THR A 92 17.50 19.37 -12.86
CA THR A 92 17.53 18.05 -12.18
C THR A 92 17.65 16.89 -13.16
N ARG A 93 17.19 17.01 -14.41
CA ARG A 93 17.40 15.99 -15.46
C ARG A 93 18.87 15.65 -15.72
N PRO A 94 19.79 16.60 -15.96
CA PRO A 94 21.20 16.26 -16.19
C PRO A 94 21.85 15.65 -14.94
N LEU A 95 21.47 16.11 -13.74
CA LEU A 95 21.92 15.53 -12.47
C LEU A 95 21.40 14.10 -12.29
N GLN A 96 20.13 13.85 -12.63
CA GLN A 96 19.54 12.52 -12.62
C GLN A 96 20.31 11.59 -13.57
N MET A 97 20.54 12.01 -14.81
CA MET A 97 21.30 11.21 -15.79
C MET A 97 22.73 10.93 -15.30
N LEU A 98 23.38 11.90 -14.66
CA LEU A 98 24.71 11.71 -14.08
C LEU A 98 24.68 10.72 -12.92
N CYS A 99 23.70 10.84 -12.02
CA CYS A 99 23.51 9.92 -10.91
C CYS A 99 23.16 8.50 -11.37
N GLU A 100 22.33 8.36 -12.41
CA GLU A 100 21.99 7.07 -13.03
C GLU A 100 23.20 6.46 -13.74
N TRP A 101 23.99 7.27 -14.45
CA TRP A 101 25.22 6.83 -15.08
C TRP A 101 26.28 6.37 -14.06
N LEU A 102 26.51 7.16 -13.00
CA LEU A 102 27.40 6.79 -11.89
C LEU A 102 26.89 5.55 -11.13
N GLY A 103 25.57 5.41 -11.04
CA GLY A 103 24.88 4.23 -10.50
C GLY A 103 25.01 2.98 -11.37
N GLY A 104 25.47 3.14 -12.61
CA GLY A 104 25.72 2.06 -13.55
C GLY A 104 24.52 1.67 -14.42
N GLY A 105 23.60 2.61 -14.66
CA GLY A 105 22.48 2.47 -15.60
C GLY A 105 21.12 2.19 -14.94
N ASP A 106 20.10 2.05 -15.77
CA ASP A 106 18.75 1.72 -15.29
C ASP A 106 18.73 0.29 -14.73
N LEU A 107 18.04 0.11 -13.60
CA LEU A 107 17.83 -1.21 -13.03
C LEU A 107 16.73 -1.88 -13.85
N HIS A 108 17.12 -2.64 -14.87
CA HIS A 108 16.22 -3.58 -15.52
C HIS A 108 15.85 -4.66 -14.50
N MET A 109 14.78 -4.43 -13.75
CA MET A 109 14.10 -5.52 -13.06
C MET A 109 13.44 -6.36 -14.13
N GLU A 110 14.05 -7.50 -14.45
CA GLU A 110 13.41 -8.52 -15.25
C GLU A 110 12.25 -9.08 -14.39
N GLU A 111 11.01 -8.73 -14.75
CA GLU A 111 9.79 -9.30 -14.15
C GLU A 111 9.77 -10.80 -14.45
N LEU A 112 10.41 -11.61 -13.61
CA LEU A 112 10.39 -13.05 -13.74
C LEU A 112 8.97 -13.56 -13.40
N PRO A 113 8.36 -14.41 -14.26
CA PRO A 113 7.06 -14.97 -13.98
C PRO A 113 7.12 -15.85 -12.72
N ILE A 114 6.17 -15.59 -11.83
CA ILE A 114 6.00 -16.24 -10.53
C ILE A 114 5.86 -17.74 -10.76
N ASN A 115 6.87 -18.51 -10.39
CA ASN A 115 6.74 -19.95 -10.22
C ASN A 115 7.01 -20.25 -8.74
N VAL A 116 5.94 -20.44 -7.98
CA VAL A 116 5.97 -20.68 -6.52
C VAL A 116 6.88 -21.87 -6.16
N ALA A 117 7.14 -22.77 -7.11
CA ALA A 117 8.08 -23.87 -6.98
C ALA A 117 9.58 -23.48 -6.91
N SER A 118 9.98 -22.27 -7.34
CA SER A 118 11.40 -21.88 -7.39
C SER A 118 11.92 -21.22 -6.11
N VAL A 119 11.05 -20.81 -5.18
CA VAL A 119 11.45 -20.25 -3.87
C VAL A 119 12.25 -21.28 -3.05
N ALA A 120 12.03 -22.58 -3.33
CA ALA A 120 12.75 -23.69 -2.69
C ALA A 120 14.11 -24.03 -3.32
N ARG A 121 14.50 -23.47 -4.48
CA ARG A 121 15.72 -23.88 -5.19
C ARG A 121 16.46 -22.73 -5.89
N SER A 122 16.81 -21.67 -5.16
CA SER A 122 17.98 -20.86 -5.52
C SER A 122 19.20 -21.42 -4.79
N SER A 123 20.06 -22.13 -5.53
CA SER A 123 21.28 -22.78 -5.05
C SER A 123 22.54 -21.92 -5.24
N VAL A 124 22.42 -20.60 -5.23
CA VAL A 124 23.60 -19.73 -5.22
C VAL A 124 24.00 -19.48 -3.77
N ARG A 125 24.98 -20.26 -3.31
CA ARG A 125 25.63 -20.10 -2.01
C ARG A 125 26.57 -18.89 -2.08
N ARG A 126 26.34 -17.86 -1.24
CA ARG A 126 27.33 -17.30 -0.27
C ARG A 126 26.87 -15.92 0.25
N GLY A 127 26.10 -15.89 1.33
CA GLY A 127 25.90 -14.64 2.09
C GLY A 127 24.91 -14.76 3.23
N PHE A 128 23.64 -15.06 2.93
CA PHE A 128 22.53 -14.96 3.87
C PHE A 128 22.00 -16.29 4.41
N ALA A 129 22.56 -17.42 3.97
CA ALA A 129 22.23 -18.77 4.44
C ALA A 129 22.17 -18.95 5.98
N PRO A 130 23.05 -18.34 6.81
CA PRO A 130 22.95 -18.50 8.27
C PRO A 130 21.76 -17.76 8.89
N LEU A 131 21.32 -16.63 8.32
CA LEU A 131 20.09 -15.94 8.76
C LEU A 131 18.84 -16.72 8.36
N ARG A 132 18.84 -17.31 7.16
CA ARG A 132 17.76 -18.18 6.67
C ARG A 132 17.59 -19.44 7.55
N ARG A 133 18.71 -20.07 7.97
CA ARG A 133 18.70 -21.26 8.85
C ARG A 133 18.25 -20.99 10.28
N LYS A 134 18.53 -19.82 10.86
CA LYS A 134 18.14 -19.53 12.26
C LYS A 134 16.63 -19.41 12.43
N PHE A 135 15.92 -18.94 11.40
CA PHE A 135 14.47 -18.76 11.45
C PHE A 135 13.70 -20.04 11.11
N ASN A 136 14.16 -20.81 10.11
CA ASN A 136 13.49 -22.04 9.68
C ASN A 136 13.45 -23.13 10.77
N ARG A 137 14.28 -23.05 11.82
CA ARG A 137 14.24 -23.98 12.96
C ARG A 137 12.97 -23.86 13.82
N CYS A 138 12.20 -22.77 13.69
CA CYS A 138 10.93 -22.60 14.39
C CYS A 138 9.70 -23.01 13.56
N GLN A 139 9.87 -23.42 12.30
CA GLN A 139 8.78 -23.58 11.33
C GLN A 139 8.83 -24.98 10.69
N GLU A 140 8.80 -26.03 11.52
CA GLU A 140 8.65 -27.43 11.10
C GLU A 140 7.18 -27.88 11.23
N LEU A 141 6.25 -27.24 10.53
CA LEU A 141 4.90 -27.80 10.32
C LEU A 141 4.36 -27.39 8.93
N GLU A 142 4.21 -28.42 8.09
CA GLU A 142 3.31 -28.59 6.92
C GLU A 142 3.60 -27.87 5.57
N ASP A 143 4.03 -28.71 4.61
CA ASP A 143 3.72 -28.87 3.17
C ASP A 143 3.42 -27.67 2.23
N ASP A 144 3.91 -26.45 2.50
CA ASP A 144 3.88 -25.37 1.49
C ASP A 144 5.17 -24.53 1.47
N GLY A 145 6.32 -25.19 1.26
CA GLY A 145 7.60 -24.52 1.01
C GLY A 145 8.18 -23.69 2.17
N GLY A 146 7.62 -23.80 3.38
CA GLY A 146 8.06 -23.06 4.57
C GLY A 146 7.43 -21.68 4.75
N LEU A 147 6.36 -21.35 4.00
CA LEU A 147 5.57 -20.14 4.22
C LEU A 147 4.46 -20.39 5.24
N PHE A 148 4.03 -19.34 5.97
CA PHE A 148 2.85 -19.44 6.83
C PHE A 148 1.58 -19.63 6.01
N THR A 149 0.60 -20.29 6.62
CA THR A 149 -0.75 -20.45 6.06
C THR A 149 -1.35 -19.10 5.69
N GLU A 150 -2.07 -19.09 4.57
CA GLU A 150 -2.82 -17.92 4.12
C GLU A 150 -3.94 -17.58 5.10
N LEU A 151 -3.94 -16.34 5.55
CA LEU A 151 -4.92 -15.79 6.48
C LEU A 151 -5.72 -14.70 5.77
N TRP A 152 -6.98 -14.60 6.16
CA TRP A 152 -8.03 -13.88 5.46
C TRP A 152 -8.60 -12.78 6.36
N PRO A 153 -8.97 -11.62 5.80
CA PRO A 153 -9.81 -10.64 6.49
C PRO A 153 -11.26 -11.16 6.63
N PRO A 154 -12.09 -10.53 7.49
CA PRO A 154 -13.50 -10.87 7.60
C PRO A 154 -14.25 -10.78 6.25
N SER A 155 -15.14 -11.75 6.00
CA SER A 155 -15.64 -12.21 4.68
C SER A 155 -16.28 -11.19 3.72
N ARG A 156 -16.65 -9.99 4.17
CA ARG A 156 -17.33 -9.00 3.33
C ARG A 156 -16.53 -7.73 3.32
N ILE A 157 -16.03 -7.33 2.15
CA ILE A 157 -15.11 -6.22 2.05
C ILE A 157 -15.72 -5.14 1.17
N VAL A 158 -15.90 -3.96 1.76
CA VAL A 158 -16.20 -2.73 1.03
C VAL A 158 -14.89 -2.00 0.82
N TYR A 159 -14.47 -1.96 -0.44
CA TYR A 159 -13.24 -1.34 -0.87
C TYR A 159 -13.51 0.08 -1.37
N PHE A 160 -12.82 1.06 -0.78
CA PHE A 160 -12.95 2.45 -1.13
C PHE A 160 -11.83 2.85 -2.09
N ARG A 161 -12.20 3.07 -3.36
CA ARG A 161 -11.24 3.38 -4.43
C ARG A 161 -11.28 4.88 -4.78
N PRO A 162 -10.12 5.54 -4.95
CA PRO A 162 -10.08 6.90 -5.46
C PRO A 162 -10.49 6.91 -6.95
N VAL A 163 -11.46 7.76 -7.28
CA VAL A 163 -11.95 7.97 -8.66
C VAL A 163 -11.28 9.16 -9.32
N LYS A 164 -11.04 10.21 -8.53
CA LYS A 164 -10.42 11.44 -9.03
C LYS A 164 -9.33 11.90 -8.10
N VAL A 165 -8.21 12.23 -8.72
CA VAL A 165 -6.99 12.63 -8.06
C VAL A 165 -6.60 14.04 -8.51
N ARG A 166 -6.02 14.81 -7.59
CA ARG A 166 -5.42 16.11 -7.87
C ARG A 166 -3.97 16.11 -7.41
N MET A 167 -3.09 16.64 -8.24
CA MET A 167 -1.69 16.87 -7.89
C MET A 167 -1.52 18.20 -7.15
N TRP A 168 -0.77 18.14 -6.05
CA TRP A 168 -0.36 19.26 -5.21
C TRP A 168 1.16 19.45 -5.33
N PHE A 169 1.64 20.63 -4.93
CA PHE A 169 3.06 20.98 -4.97
C PHE A 169 3.73 20.70 -6.32
N CYS A 170 3.10 21.12 -7.43
CA CYS A 170 3.61 20.94 -8.80
C CYS A 170 3.89 19.48 -9.21
N GLY A 171 3.10 18.52 -8.71
CA GLY A 171 3.22 17.12 -9.10
C GLY A 171 3.93 16.23 -8.08
N VAL A 172 4.38 16.79 -6.96
CA VAL A 172 5.09 16.03 -5.91
C VAL A 172 4.12 15.21 -5.06
N TYR A 173 2.89 15.70 -4.86
CA TYR A 173 1.97 15.07 -3.92
C TYR A 173 0.61 14.80 -4.55
N GLU A 174 0.18 13.55 -4.46
CA GLU A 174 -1.08 13.08 -5.02
C GLU A 174 -2.19 13.12 -3.95
N VAL A 175 -3.30 13.79 -4.23
CA VAL A 175 -4.45 13.88 -3.32
C VAL A 175 -5.72 13.36 -3.99
N ALA A 176 -6.30 12.30 -3.43
CA ALA A 176 -7.60 11.80 -3.84
C ALA A 176 -8.72 12.77 -3.40
N THR A 177 -9.51 13.20 -4.38
CA THR A 177 -10.60 14.20 -4.21
C THR A 177 -11.98 13.60 -4.35
N LYS A 178 -12.11 12.47 -5.07
CA LYS A 178 -13.36 11.71 -5.17
C LYS A 178 -13.09 10.25 -4.92
N TRP A 179 -14.04 9.60 -4.27
CA TRP A 179 -13.98 8.22 -3.85
C TRP A 179 -15.26 7.50 -4.26
N THR A 180 -15.15 6.23 -4.58
CA THR A 180 -16.27 5.30 -4.77
C THR A 180 -16.09 4.13 -3.82
N ALA A 181 -17.16 3.38 -3.57
CA ALA A 181 -17.08 2.10 -2.88
C ALA A 181 -17.48 0.97 -3.83
N GLU A 182 -16.76 -0.14 -3.75
CA GLU A 182 -17.02 -1.36 -4.50
C GLU A 182 -16.85 -2.57 -3.58
N TRP A 183 -17.49 -3.68 -3.93
CA TRP A 183 -17.26 -4.94 -3.22
C TRP A 183 -15.96 -5.55 -3.73
N ALA A 184 -15.08 -5.92 -2.81
CA ALA A 184 -13.83 -6.62 -3.12
C ALA A 184 -13.89 -8.04 -2.57
N GLU A 185 -13.21 -8.94 -3.26
CA GLU A 185 -12.98 -10.29 -2.77
C GLU A 185 -11.75 -10.27 -1.85
N PRO A 186 -11.69 -11.12 -0.82
CA PRO A 186 -10.52 -11.15 0.06
C PRO A 186 -9.21 -11.47 -0.69
N GLU A 187 -9.29 -12.22 -1.79
CA GLU A 187 -8.21 -12.51 -2.74
C GLU A 187 -7.48 -11.22 -3.19
N ASP A 188 -8.22 -10.13 -3.39
CA ASP A 188 -7.69 -8.85 -3.89
C ASP A 188 -6.76 -8.12 -2.88
N LEU A 189 -6.75 -8.57 -1.61
CA LEU A 189 -5.98 -7.97 -0.52
C LEU A 189 -4.71 -8.76 -0.13
N HIS A 190 -4.39 -9.87 -0.80
CA HIS A 190 -3.25 -10.71 -0.42
C HIS A 190 -1.90 -10.09 -0.77
N GLU A 191 -1.85 -9.28 -1.83
CA GLU A 191 -0.63 -8.59 -2.21
C GLU A 191 -0.36 -7.40 -1.30
N LEU A 192 0.80 -7.41 -0.62
CA LEU A 192 1.26 -6.26 0.17
C LEU A 192 1.81 -5.18 -0.75
N ILE A 193 1.11 -4.05 -0.80
CA ILE A 193 1.52 -2.87 -1.54
C ILE A 193 2.38 -1.98 -0.64
N LEU A 194 3.69 -1.94 -0.88
CA LEU A 194 4.63 -1.08 -0.16
C LEU A 194 4.85 0.23 -0.92
N ALA A 195 3.95 1.19 -0.70
CA ALA A 195 4.12 2.56 -1.16
C ALA A 195 4.08 3.53 0.02
N ALA A 196 4.81 4.65 -0.05
CA ALA A 196 4.72 5.71 0.97
C ALA A 196 3.26 6.17 1.15
N ARG A 197 2.50 6.19 0.05
CA ARG A 197 1.08 6.54 0.05
C ARG A 197 0.20 5.52 0.78
N SER A 198 0.57 4.23 0.78
CA SER A 198 -0.17 3.18 1.48
C SER A 198 -0.26 3.40 2.98
N VAL A 199 0.79 3.99 3.57
CA VAL A 199 0.81 4.34 5.00
C VAL A 199 -0.13 5.51 5.30
N GLU A 200 -0.14 6.53 4.43
CA GLU A 200 -0.98 7.71 4.60
C GLU A 200 -2.47 7.39 4.48
N LEU A 201 -2.83 6.42 3.63
CA LEU A 201 -4.22 6.01 3.43
C LEU A 201 -4.88 5.47 4.70
N HIS A 202 -4.09 5.02 5.68
CA HIS A 202 -4.57 4.59 6.98
C HIS A 202 -4.92 5.76 7.92
N PHE A 203 -4.55 7.00 7.58
CA PHE A 203 -4.77 8.12 8.49
C PHE A 203 -6.27 8.45 8.64
N PRO A 204 -6.78 8.67 9.86
CA PRO A 204 -8.21 8.85 10.10
C PRO A 204 -8.85 9.99 9.31
N ASN A 205 -8.10 11.06 9.03
CA ASN A 205 -8.57 12.19 8.21
C ASN A 205 -8.83 11.79 6.76
N ILE A 206 -8.02 10.88 6.20
CA ILE A 206 -8.16 10.38 4.83
C ILE A 206 -9.28 9.35 4.77
N ILE A 207 -9.30 8.37 5.68
CA ILE A 207 -10.35 7.35 5.78
C ILE A 207 -11.75 8.00 5.90
N LYS A 208 -11.90 8.96 6.82
CA LYS A 208 -13.17 9.67 7.02
C LYS A 208 -13.62 10.41 5.76
N ALA A 209 -12.69 11.03 5.04
CA ALA A 209 -12.98 11.69 3.78
C ALA A 209 -13.37 10.68 2.69
N ALA A 210 -12.70 9.52 2.62
CA ALA A 210 -13.03 8.47 1.66
C ALA A 210 -14.46 7.96 1.85
N TYR A 211 -14.85 7.63 3.09
CA TYR A 211 -16.18 7.11 3.40
C TYR A 211 -17.28 8.13 3.14
N ARG A 212 -17.08 9.37 3.57
CA ARG A 212 -18.05 10.46 3.34
C ARG A 212 -18.23 10.73 1.86
N ASN A 213 -17.15 10.82 1.09
CA ASN A 213 -17.23 11.09 -0.35
C ASN A 213 -17.84 9.91 -1.11
N ALA A 214 -17.52 8.67 -0.73
CA ALA A 214 -18.11 7.49 -1.35
C ALA A 214 -19.61 7.38 -1.05
N ALA A 215 -20.04 7.65 0.18
CA ALA A 215 -21.47 7.67 0.53
C ALA A 215 -22.26 8.70 -0.29
N VAL A 216 -21.70 9.89 -0.49
CA VAL A 216 -22.29 10.92 -1.37
C VAL A 216 -22.28 10.47 -2.83
N SER A 217 -21.17 9.91 -3.31
CA SER A 217 -21.04 9.45 -4.70
C SER A 217 -21.99 8.29 -5.05
N LEU A 218 -22.42 7.53 -4.05
CA LEU A 218 -23.38 6.43 -4.18
C LEU A 218 -24.82 6.85 -3.86
N GLU A 219 -25.07 8.16 -3.67
CA GLU A 219 -26.39 8.72 -3.33
C GLU A 219 -26.99 8.09 -2.06
N ALA A 220 -26.15 7.54 -1.18
CA ALA A 220 -26.58 6.93 0.08
C ALA A 220 -26.90 7.98 1.15
N VAL A 221 -26.41 9.21 0.98
CA VAL A 221 -26.65 10.35 1.87
C VAL A 221 -26.85 11.62 1.03
N ASP A 222 -27.99 12.27 1.20
CA ASP A 222 -28.23 13.60 0.64
C ASP A 222 -27.53 14.66 1.49
N TYR A 223 -26.54 15.32 0.91
CA TYR A 223 -25.79 16.41 1.56
C TYR A 223 -26.56 17.74 1.54
N ASN A 224 -27.83 17.73 1.94
CA ASN A 224 -28.67 18.93 1.99
C ASN A 224 -28.75 19.58 3.37
N ASP A 225 -27.96 19.12 4.35
CA ASP A 225 -27.91 19.75 5.67
C ASP A 225 -26.58 20.48 5.89
N GLY A 226 -26.69 21.80 6.07
CA GLY A 226 -25.57 22.71 6.21
C GLY A 226 -24.74 22.42 7.45
N SER A 227 -23.62 21.71 7.28
CA SER A 227 -22.57 21.69 8.29
C SER A 227 -21.19 21.45 7.66
N SER A 228 -20.43 22.54 7.61
CA SER A 228 -18.98 22.55 7.82
C SER A 228 -18.13 21.81 6.77
N THR A 229 -18.16 22.29 5.52
CA THR A 229 -17.14 21.98 4.49
C THR A 229 -16.22 23.16 4.19
N VAL A 230 -16.11 24.15 5.09
CA VAL A 230 -15.11 25.22 4.98
C VAL A 230 -14.63 25.64 6.36
N SER A 231 -13.56 25.01 6.87
CA SER A 231 -12.60 25.62 7.82
C SER A 231 -11.65 24.55 8.35
N HIS A 232 -10.59 24.22 7.62
CA HIS A 232 -9.32 23.84 8.28
C HIS A 232 -8.06 23.84 7.41
N MET A 233 -8.12 24.22 6.12
CA MET A 233 -6.91 24.42 5.31
C MET A 233 -6.83 25.79 4.61
N SER A 234 -7.70 26.72 4.97
CA SER A 234 -7.67 28.12 4.50
C SER A 234 -6.94 29.07 5.46
N GLU A 235 -6.54 28.59 6.64
CA GLU A 235 -6.04 29.43 7.74
C GLU A 235 -4.52 29.68 7.72
N VAL A 236 -3.83 29.26 6.64
CA VAL A 236 -2.39 29.54 6.45
C VAL A 236 -2.15 30.61 5.38
N SER A 237 -3.16 30.98 4.60
CA SER A 237 -3.05 32.01 3.55
C SER A 237 -3.50 33.41 3.99
N SER A 238 -4.21 33.55 5.12
CA SER A 238 -4.70 34.85 5.62
C SER A 238 -3.77 35.55 6.62
N LEU A 239 -2.67 34.92 7.06
CA LEU A 239 -1.69 35.52 7.97
C LEU A 239 -0.49 36.19 7.26
N ARG A 240 -0.54 36.37 5.93
CA ARG A 240 0.57 36.96 5.15
C ARG A 240 0.27 38.30 4.47
N SER A 241 -0.89 38.92 4.74
CA SER A 241 -1.27 40.20 4.12
C SER A 241 -1.24 41.43 5.03
N ASP A 242 -0.93 41.30 6.33
CA ASP A 242 -0.99 42.42 7.29
C ASP A 242 0.33 42.71 8.03
N SER A 243 1.46 42.71 7.32
CA SER A 243 2.73 43.22 7.89
C SER A 243 3.69 43.76 6.84
N SER A 244 3.24 44.75 6.07
CA SER A 244 4.12 45.66 5.31
C SER A 244 3.44 47.02 5.11
N GLN A 245 3.21 47.74 6.22
CA GLN A 245 3.36 49.19 6.29
C GLN A 245 4.36 49.50 7.40
#